data_AF-A0A969I2U8-F1
#
_entry.id   AF-A0A969I2U8-F1
#
_cell.length_a   1.000
_cell.length_b   1.000
_cell.length_c   1.000
_cell.angle_alpha   90.00
_cell.angle_beta   90.00
_cell.angle_gamma   90.00
#
_symmetry.space_group_name_H-M   'P 1'
#
loop_
_entity.id
_entity.type
_entity.pdbx_description
1 polymer ?
#
loop_
_entity_poly.entity_id
_entity_poly.type
_entity_poly.pdbx_seq_one_letter_code
_entity_poly.pdbx_strand_id
1 'polypeptide(L)'
;MLAGHGCYGARTPHWSLRRARNRPNGWWCRNECGTRRAPFALSLSKGCFSLSLIWPKKVQCFDKLSTNGVLDLDAKTEQALIAAAFAAAENAYAPYSDYPVGTALLFDDDAIITGCNVENASYGLALCAETVAVAKALGEGRRGGLVAVAVVGIKAGADPITPCGRCRQVLNEVAALGATDPLVLCVGEGIVRRVALSALLPHAFGPANLA
;
A
#
# COMPACT_ATOMS: atom_id res chain seq x y z
N MET A 1 5.98 47.37 -15.89
CA MET A 1 7.01 46.85 -14.96
C MET A 1 6.44 46.94 -13.55
N LEU A 2 6.67 45.88 -12.79
CA LEU A 2 5.96 45.48 -11.57
C LEU A 2 6.15 46.45 -10.40
N ALA A 3 5.06 46.69 -9.66
CA ALA A 3 5.09 47.09 -8.26
C ALA A 3 4.83 45.85 -7.40
N GLY A 4 5.47 45.77 -6.23
CA GLY A 4 5.23 44.69 -5.29
C GLY A 4 6.06 44.78 -4.02
N HIS A 5 5.75 45.78 -3.19
CA HIS A 5 6.04 45.77 -1.76
C HIS A 5 5.33 44.60 -1.06
N GLY A 6 5.95 44.09 0.02
CA GLY A 6 5.36 43.04 0.86
C GLY A 6 4.17 43.49 1.70
N CYS A 7 3.55 42.53 2.38
CA CYS A 7 2.89 42.74 3.67
C CYS A 7 2.65 41.38 4.36
N TYR A 8 3.28 41.23 5.52
CA TYR A 8 2.78 40.43 6.63
C TYR A 8 1.39 40.95 7.04
N GLY A 9 0.45 40.04 7.34
CA GLY A 9 -0.85 40.42 7.89
C GLY A 9 -1.78 39.22 7.99
N ALA A 10 -1.92 38.68 9.20
CA ALA A 10 -2.86 37.62 9.53
C ALA A 10 -4.29 38.04 9.15
N ARG A 11 -4.88 37.34 8.17
CA ARG A 11 -6.32 37.34 7.92
C ARG A 11 -6.85 35.95 8.24
N THR A 12 -7.84 35.89 9.12
CA THR A 12 -8.67 34.70 9.33
C THR A 12 -9.24 34.24 7.99
N PRO A 13 -9.13 32.94 7.62
CA PRO A 13 -9.70 32.46 6.37
C PRO A 13 -11.23 32.62 6.41
N HIS A 14 -11.77 33.36 5.44
CA HIS A 14 -13.21 33.51 5.25
C HIS A 14 -13.72 32.29 4.48
N TRP A 15 -14.50 31.44 5.13
CA TRP A 15 -15.09 30.26 4.50
C TRP A 15 -16.43 30.64 3.87
N SER A 16 -16.65 30.27 2.62
CA SER A 16 -17.99 30.33 2.00
C SER A 16 -18.49 28.93 1.72
N LEU A 17 -19.68 28.61 2.21
CA LEU A 17 -20.32 27.33 1.97
C LEU A 17 -20.96 27.34 0.58
N ARG A 18 -20.66 26.34 -0.25
CA ARG A 18 -21.38 26.09 -1.50
C ARG A 18 -21.87 24.64 -1.55
N ARG A 19 -23.15 24.46 -1.92
CA ARG A 19 -23.72 23.13 -2.22
C ARG A 19 -23.10 22.55 -3.49
N ALA A 20 -22.63 21.31 -3.43
CA ALA A 20 -22.27 20.55 -4.62
C ALA A 20 -23.55 20.14 -5.37
N ARG A 21 -23.66 20.45 -6.67
CA ARG A 21 -24.88 20.23 -7.47
C ARG A 21 -25.29 18.76 -7.64
N ASN A 22 -24.47 17.77 -7.26
CA ASN A 22 -24.68 16.35 -7.60
C ASN A 22 -24.44 15.32 -6.48
N ARG A 23 -24.52 15.70 -5.19
CA ARG A 23 -24.50 14.72 -4.08
C ARG A 23 -25.48 15.15 -2.97
N PRO A 24 -26.43 14.30 -2.55
CA PRO A 24 -27.48 14.74 -1.63
C PRO A 24 -26.99 15.13 -0.23
N ASN A 25 -25.85 14.61 0.27
CA ASN A 25 -25.46 14.77 1.68
C ASN A 25 -23.97 15.19 1.93
N GLY A 26 -23.35 16.01 1.08
CA GLY A 26 -21.94 16.43 1.29
C GLY A 26 -21.73 17.95 1.27
N TRP A 27 -21.35 18.53 2.41
CA TRP A 27 -20.79 19.89 2.48
C TRP A 27 -19.27 19.84 2.28
N TRP A 28 -18.70 20.85 1.62
CA TRP A 28 -17.25 20.96 1.42
C TRP A 28 -16.79 22.40 1.60
N CYS A 29 -15.56 22.55 2.07
CA CYS A 29 -14.89 23.82 2.25
C CYS A 29 -13.59 23.81 1.42
N ARG A 30 -13.38 24.84 0.59
CA ARG A 30 -12.21 24.97 -0.29
C ARG A 30 -11.43 26.22 0.12
N ASN A 31 -10.15 26.08 0.44
CA ASN A 31 -9.24 27.22 0.55
C ASN A 31 -8.63 27.53 -0.82
N GLU A 32 -8.32 28.81 -1.06
CA GLU A 32 -7.74 29.30 -2.32
C GLU A 32 -6.27 28.89 -2.56
N CYS A 33 -5.67 28.10 -1.68
CA CYS A 33 -4.36 27.51 -1.90
C CYS A 33 -4.51 26.00 -2.09
N GLY A 34 -4.53 25.55 -3.35
CA GLY A 34 -4.69 24.15 -3.69
C GLY A 34 -3.50 23.32 -3.21
N THR A 35 -3.71 22.47 -2.21
CA THR A 35 -3.08 21.13 -2.06
C THR A 35 -3.62 20.44 -0.80
N ARG A 36 -3.84 19.12 -0.92
CA ARG A 36 -4.26 18.11 0.09
C ARG A 36 -5.77 17.98 0.38
N ARG A 37 -6.25 16.73 0.24
CA ARG A 37 -7.56 16.25 0.68
C ARG A 37 -7.33 15.33 1.88
N ALA A 38 -7.99 15.60 3.00
CA ALA A 38 -8.14 14.66 4.11
C ALA A 38 -9.61 14.71 4.57
N PRO A 39 -10.27 13.58 4.82
CA PRO A 39 -11.59 13.60 5.45
C PRO A 39 -11.40 13.76 6.96
N PHE A 40 -11.86 14.87 7.53
CA PHE A 40 -11.96 15.06 8.98
C PHE A 40 -13.41 14.93 9.43
N ALA A 41 -13.66 14.08 10.42
CA ALA A 41 -14.88 14.11 11.22
C ALA A 41 -14.60 14.93 12.49
N LEU A 42 -15.29 16.07 12.65
CA LEU A 42 -15.27 16.83 13.90
C LEU A 42 -16.31 16.25 14.87
N SER A 43 -15.85 15.80 16.05
CA SER A 43 -16.70 15.65 17.23
C SER A 43 -16.18 16.60 18.31
N LEU A 44 -17.07 17.47 18.80
CA LEU A 44 -16.79 18.49 19.81
C LEU A 44 -16.96 17.90 21.21
N SER A 45 -15.88 17.79 21.98
CA SER A 45 -15.96 17.99 23.43
C SER A 45 -14.64 18.48 24.04
N LYS A 46 -14.72 19.64 24.69
CA LYS A 46 -13.85 20.19 25.75
C LYS A 46 -12.32 20.17 25.53
N GLY A 47 -11.82 21.19 24.82
CA GLY A 47 -10.79 22.08 25.39
C GLY A 47 -9.35 21.60 25.57
N CYS A 48 -8.87 20.57 24.85
CA CYS A 48 -7.43 20.27 24.81
C CYS A 48 -7.05 19.69 23.43
N PHE A 49 -6.29 20.44 22.62
CA PHE A 49 -5.77 19.95 21.34
C PHE A 49 -4.58 19.02 21.59
N SER A 50 -4.83 17.73 21.57
CA SER A 50 -3.82 16.71 21.31
C SER A 50 -3.95 16.27 19.84
N LEU A 51 -2.93 16.56 19.02
CA LEU A 51 -2.79 15.88 17.73
C LEU A 51 -2.38 14.44 18.03
N SER A 52 -3.35 13.53 17.99
CA SER A 52 -3.09 12.11 17.94
C SER A 52 -3.32 11.64 16.51
N LEU A 53 -2.25 11.25 15.81
CA LEU A 53 -2.38 10.32 14.69
C LEU A 53 -3.13 9.10 15.23
N ILE A 54 -4.27 8.77 14.64
CA ILE A 54 -4.96 7.51 14.92
C ILE A 54 -4.22 6.43 14.14
N TRP A 55 -3.03 6.08 14.64
CA TRP A 55 -2.48 4.75 14.50
C TRP A 55 -3.31 3.82 15.40
N PRO A 56 -3.74 2.63 14.95
CA PRO A 56 -4.15 1.62 15.91
C PRO A 56 -2.93 1.29 16.77
N LYS A 57 -3.01 1.67 18.05
CA LYS A 57 -2.01 1.33 19.05
C LYS A 57 -1.95 -0.19 19.17
N LYS A 58 -0.80 -0.75 18.81
CA LYS A 58 -0.39 -2.17 18.89
C LYS A 58 -0.86 -3.05 17.73
N VAL A 59 -0.05 -3.08 16.67
CA VAL A 59 0.20 -4.35 15.98
C VAL A 59 0.87 -5.25 17.02
N GLN A 60 0.23 -6.36 17.39
CA GLN A 60 0.88 -7.34 18.25
C GLN A 60 1.91 -8.08 17.38
N CYS A 61 3.18 -7.72 17.53
CA CYS A 61 4.29 -8.58 17.13
C CYS A 61 4.20 -9.84 18.00
N PHE A 62 3.63 -10.91 17.44
CA PHE A 62 3.60 -12.20 18.12
C PHE A 62 4.99 -12.82 17.99
N ASP A 63 5.75 -12.77 19.07
CA ASP A 63 7.09 -13.32 19.14
C ASP A 63 7.09 -14.85 19.10
N LYS A 64 8.01 -15.37 18.27
CA LYS A 64 8.61 -16.72 18.24
C LYS A 64 7.82 -17.86 17.59
N LEU A 65 8.12 -18.06 16.31
CA LEU A 65 8.51 -19.38 15.80
C LEU A 65 9.83 -19.23 15.03
N SER A 66 10.91 -19.63 15.68
CA SER A 66 12.25 -19.75 15.09
C SER A 66 12.26 -20.89 14.08
N THR A 67 12.33 -20.56 12.79
CA THR A 67 12.67 -21.51 11.73
C THR A 67 13.98 -21.06 11.11
N ASN A 68 15.03 -21.84 11.39
CA ASN A 68 16.39 -21.64 10.92
C ASN A 68 16.42 -21.38 9.40
N GLY A 69 16.89 -20.20 9.01
CA GLY A 69 17.27 -19.82 7.65
C GLY A 69 16.11 -19.37 6.77
N VAL A 70 16.21 -18.16 6.22
CA VAL A 70 15.36 -17.55 5.16
C VAL A 70 14.15 -16.71 5.62
N LEU A 71 13.67 -16.79 6.87
CA LEU A 71 12.40 -16.14 7.27
C LEU A 71 12.49 -14.85 8.10
N ASP A 72 13.69 -14.36 8.41
CA ASP A 72 13.84 -13.20 9.30
C ASP A 72 14.25 -11.93 8.54
N LEU A 73 13.27 -11.05 8.30
CA LEU A 73 13.49 -9.66 7.94
C LEU A 73 13.72 -8.85 9.22
N ASP A 74 14.64 -7.88 9.21
CA ASP A 74 14.77 -7.00 10.38
C ASP A 74 13.48 -6.19 10.59
N ALA A 75 13.13 -5.97 11.86
CA ALA A 75 11.85 -5.36 12.21
C ALA A 75 11.66 -3.94 11.64
N LYS A 76 12.76 -3.19 11.42
CA LYS A 76 12.69 -1.83 10.89
C LYS A 76 12.37 -1.87 9.40
N THR A 77 13.05 -2.73 8.64
CA THR A 77 12.79 -2.93 7.21
C THR A 77 11.39 -3.51 6.97
N GLU A 78 10.96 -4.46 7.81
CA GLU A 78 9.60 -4.99 7.74
C GLU A 78 8.55 -3.87 7.90
N GLN A 79 8.70 -3.04 8.93
CA GLN A 79 7.80 -1.90 9.16
C GLN A 79 7.83 -0.89 8.01
N ALA A 80 9.01 -0.59 7.46
CA ALA A 80 9.16 0.30 6.31
C ALA A 80 8.45 -0.26 5.07
N LEU A 81 8.58 -1.57 4.82
CA LEU A 81 7.96 -2.25 3.69
C LEU A 81 6.42 -2.26 3.81
N ILE A 82 5.91 -2.56 5.01
CA ILE A 82 4.47 -2.51 5.30
C ILE A 82 3.93 -1.08 5.14
N ALA A 83 4.65 -0.08 5.67
CA ALA A 83 4.25 1.32 5.54
C ALA A 83 4.21 1.78 4.07
N ALA A 84 5.18 1.36 3.26
CA ALA A 84 5.20 1.63 1.82
C ALA A 84 4.00 0.99 1.10
N ALA A 85 3.62 -0.24 1.46
CA ALA A 85 2.45 -0.91 0.89
C ALA A 85 1.14 -0.18 1.26
N PHE A 86 0.99 0.30 2.50
CA PHE A 86 -0.17 1.13 2.90
C PHE A 86 -0.24 2.44 2.12
N ALA A 87 0.87 3.16 2.00
CA ALA A 87 0.93 4.39 1.22
C ALA A 87 0.60 4.15 -0.26
N ALA A 88 1.00 3.00 -0.82
CA ALA A 88 0.66 2.63 -2.19
C ALA A 88 -0.85 2.40 -2.37
N ALA A 89 -1.48 1.70 -1.43
CA ALA A 89 -2.91 1.39 -1.47
C ALA A 89 -3.81 2.65 -1.49
N GLU A 90 -3.36 3.79 -0.94
CA GLU A 90 -4.08 5.07 -1.02
C GLU A 90 -4.28 5.56 -2.48
N ASN A 91 -3.46 5.08 -3.41
CA ASN A 91 -3.50 5.44 -4.82
C ASN A 91 -4.26 4.42 -5.70
N ALA A 92 -4.87 3.40 -5.09
CA ALA A 92 -5.62 2.39 -5.80
C ALA A 92 -6.78 3.00 -6.62
N TYR A 93 -6.94 2.53 -7.85
CA TYR A 93 -8.14 2.78 -8.64
C TYR A 93 -9.04 1.55 -8.52
N ALA A 94 -9.96 1.58 -7.54
CA ALA A 94 -10.83 0.45 -7.24
C ALA A 94 -12.32 0.84 -7.10
N PRO A 95 -12.92 1.54 -8.08
CA PRO A 95 -14.31 2.02 -7.96
C PRO A 95 -15.36 0.91 -8.06
N TYR A 96 -14.99 -0.29 -8.52
CA TYR A 96 -15.92 -1.38 -8.75
C TYR A 96 -16.00 -2.31 -7.54
N SER A 97 -14.86 -2.69 -6.95
CA SER A 97 -14.83 -3.54 -5.76
C SER A 97 -14.93 -2.77 -4.44
N ASP A 98 -14.60 -1.47 -4.44
CA ASP A 98 -14.37 -0.69 -3.22
C ASP A 98 -13.35 -1.39 -2.29
N TYR A 99 -12.31 -1.97 -2.91
CA TYR A 99 -11.27 -2.74 -2.21
C TYR A 99 -9.87 -2.29 -2.62
N PRO A 100 -9.32 -1.25 -1.95
CA PRO A 100 -7.96 -0.77 -2.19
C PRO A 100 -6.93 -1.80 -1.70
N VAL A 101 -6.02 -2.20 -2.58
CA VAL A 101 -4.90 -3.09 -2.29
C VAL A 101 -3.60 -2.41 -2.67
N GLY A 102 -2.61 -2.52 -1.80
CA GLY A 102 -1.26 -2.02 -2.01
C GLY A 102 -0.22 -3.10 -1.78
N THR A 103 0.92 -2.93 -2.42
CA THR A 103 2.06 -3.81 -2.25
C THR A 103 3.36 -3.03 -2.26
N ALA A 104 4.38 -3.59 -1.62
CA ALA A 104 5.75 -3.14 -1.73
C ALA A 104 6.68 -4.35 -1.87
N LEU A 105 7.56 -4.30 -2.86
CA LEU A 105 8.57 -5.31 -3.16
C LEU A 105 9.92 -4.80 -2.67
N LEU A 106 10.60 -5.58 -1.83
CA LEU A 106 11.97 -5.33 -1.39
C LEU A 106 12.93 -6.19 -2.21
N PHE A 107 13.96 -5.56 -2.76
CA PHE A 107 15.03 -6.24 -3.47
C PHE A 107 16.33 -6.28 -2.65
N ASP A 108 17.28 -7.08 -3.09
CA ASP A 108 18.58 -7.33 -2.46
C ASP A 108 19.53 -6.12 -2.45
N ASP A 109 19.25 -5.12 -3.28
CA ASP A 109 19.92 -3.81 -3.28
C ASP A 109 19.18 -2.75 -2.45
N ASP A 110 18.32 -3.18 -1.53
CA ASP A 110 17.45 -2.36 -0.68
C ASP A 110 16.41 -1.51 -1.44
N ALA A 111 16.26 -1.69 -2.76
CA ALA A 111 15.25 -0.99 -3.51
C ALA A 111 13.84 -1.44 -3.12
N ILE A 112 12.95 -0.46 -2.89
CA ILE A 112 11.53 -0.71 -2.63
C ILE A 112 10.69 -0.23 -3.83
N ILE A 113 10.00 -1.17 -4.49
CA ILE A 113 9.09 -0.89 -5.59
C ILE A 113 7.66 -1.12 -5.15
N THR A 114 6.79 -0.13 -5.36
CA THR A 114 5.40 -0.17 -4.89
C THR A 114 4.38 -0.27 -6.01
N GLY A 115 3.23 -0.86 -5.70
CA GLY A 115 2.10 -0.98 -6.59
C GLY A 115 0.77 -0.95 -5.85
N CYS A 116 -0.30 -0.63 -6.57
CA CYS A 116 -1.67 -0.68 -6.09
C CYS A 116 -2.56 -1.29 -7.16
N ASN A 117 -3.71 -1.84 -6.79
CA ASN A 117 -4.64 -2.38 -7.77
C ASN A 117 -5.24 -1.27 -8.65
N VAL A 118 -5.45 -1.63 -9.92
CA VAL A 118 -6.06 -0.78 -10.94
C VAL A 118 -7.14 -1.59 -11.63
N GLU A 119 -8.38 -1.24 -11.36
CA GLU A 119 -9.53 -1.90 -11.91
C GLU A 119 -9.93 -1.34 -13.28
N ASN A 120 -10.81 -2.08 -13.95
CA ASN A 120 -11.34 -1.72 -15.25
C ASN A 120 -12.79 -2.19 -15.34
N ALA A 121 -13.61 -1.51 -16.15
CA ALA A 121 -14.99 -1.92 -16.41
C ALA A 121 -15.08 -3.35 -16.96
N SER A 122 -14.11 -3.75 -17.78
CA SER A 122 -13.91 -5.16 -18.15
C SER A 122 -13.01 -5.82 -17.11
N TYR A 123 -13.61 -6.57 -16.19
CA TYR A 123 -12.92 -7.09 -14.99
C TYR A 123 -11.70 -7.96 -15.29
N GLY A 124 -11.66 -8.62 -16.46
CA GLY A 124 -10.51 -9.40 -16.90
C GLY A 124 -9.24 -8.58 -17.13
N LEU A 125 -9.37 -7.25 -17.28
CA LEU A 125 -8.25 -6.31 -17.47
C LEU A 125 -7.74 -5.71 -16.16
N ALA A 126 -8.37 -6.03 -15.02
CA ALA A 126 -7.93 -5.50 -13.73
C ALA A 126 -6.56 -6.05 -13.32
N LEU A 127 -5.69 -5.14 -12.88
CA LEU A 127 -4.35 -5.46 -12.41
C LEU A 127 -4.31 -5.45 -10.88
N CYS A 128 -3.70 -6.48 -10.30
CA CYS A 128 -3.45 -6.54 -8.87
C CYS A 128 -2.22 -5.69 -8.50
N ALA A 129 -2.12 -5.29 -7.24
CA ALA A 129 -1.03 -4.45 -6.76
C ALA A 129 0.35 -5.06 -7.04
N GLU A 130 0.50 -6.37 -6.79
CA GLU A 130 1.70 -7.17 -7.00
C GLU A 130 2.10 -7.19 -8.48
N THR A 131 1.14 -7.39 -9.38
CA THR A 131 1.41 -7.37 -10.82
C THR A 131 1.86 -6.00 -11.31
N VAL A 132 1.31 -4.92 -10.75
CA VAL A 132 1.72 -3.54 -11.07
C VAL A 132 3.14 -3.28 -10.56
N ALA A 133 3.46 -3.66 -9.32
CA ALA A 133 4.79 -3.48 -8.76
C ALA A 133 5.86 -4.29 -9.51
N VAL A 134 5.56 -5.54 -9.87
CA VAL A 134 6.48 -6.36 -10.67
C VAL A 134 6.67 -5.78 -12.07
N ALA A 135 5.59 -5.34 -12.73
CA ALA A 135 5.70 -4.72 -14.05
C ALA A 135 6.58 -3.45 -14.02
N LYS A 136 6.47 -2.63 -12.98
CA LYS A 136 7.37 -1.48 -12.77
C LYS A 136 8.82 -1.92 -12.60
N ALA A 137 9.09 -2.86 -11.69
CA ALA A 137 10.44 -3.35 -11.44
C ALA A 137 11.10 -3.89 -12.72
N LEU A 138 10.39 -4.74 -13.47
CA LEU A 138 10.88 -5.30 -14.74
C LEU A 138 11.08 -4.22 -15.81
N GLY A 139 10.17 -3.24 -15.89
CA GLY A 139 10.29 -2.10 -16.81
C GLY A 139 11.49 -1.19 -16.51
N GLU A 140 11.90 -1.12 -15.25
CA GLU A 140 13.10 -0.41 -14.78
C GLU A 140 14.38 -1.27 -14.88
N GLY A 141 14.29 -2.48 -15.45
CA GLY A 141 15.43 -3.37 -15.68
C GLY A 141 15.77 -4.30 -14.52
N ARG A 142 14.97 -4.30 -13.45
CA ARG A 142 15.20 -5.12 -12.26
C ARG A 142 14.66 -6.55 -12.45
N ARG A 143 15.56 -7.49 -12.74
CA ARG A 143 15.26 -8.87 -13.13
C ARG A 143 15.85 -9.87 -12.14
N GLY A 144 15.18 -10.11 -11.01
CA GLY A 144 15.67 -10.98 -9.94
C GLY A 144 15.94 -10.21 -8.65
N GLY A 145 16.53 -10.89 -7.65
CA GLY A 145 16.91 -10.29 -6.36
C GLY A 145 15.74 -9.93 -5.46
N LEU A 146 14.54 -10.49 -5.68
CA LEU A 146 13.37 -10.20 -4.85
C LEU A 146 13.52 -10.88 -3.48
N VAL A 147 13.55 -10.10 -2.41
CA VAL A 147 13.78 -10.60 -1.04
C VAL A 147 12.47 -10.72 -0.27
N ALA A 148 11.58 -9.73 -0.39
CA ALA A 148 10.31 -9.75 0.33
C ALA A 148 9.21 -8.95 -0.35
N VAL A 149 7.98 -9.24 0.03
CA VAL A 149 6.77 -8.63 -0.51
C VAL A 149 5.80 -8.35 0.62
N ALA A 150 5.42 -7.09 0.81
CA ALA A 150 4.28 -6.74 1.66
C ALA A 150 3.01 -6.57 0.83
N VAL A 151 1.89 -7.12 1.30
CA VAL A 151 0.57 -7.00 0.64
C VAL A 151 -0.45 -6.56 1.69
N VAL A 152 -1.13 -5.43 1.43
CA VAL A 152 -2.07 -4.80 2.37
C VAL A 152 -3.42 -4.53 1.68
N GLY A 153 -4.52 -4.72 2.41
CA GLY A 153 -5.86 -4.31 1.98
C GLY A 153 -6.41 -3.25 2.94
N ILE A 154 -6.94 -2.13 2.42
CA ILE A 154 -7.49 -1.03 3.27
C ILE A 154 -9.00 -1.15 3.37
N LYS A 155 -9.50 -2.23 3.98
CA LYS A 155 -10.91 -2.34 4.38
C LYS A 155 -11.00 -2.68 5.86
N ALA A 156 -11.88 -1.99 6.59
CA ALA A 156 -12.02 -2.17 8.04
C ALA A 156 -12.38 -3.62 8.40
N GLY A 157 -11.74 -4.17 9.45
CA GLY A 157 -11.97 -5.54 9.91
C GLY A 157 -11.49 -6.62 8.94
N ALA A 158 -10.66 -6.29 7.95
CA ALA A 158 -10.16 -7.27 7.00
C ALA A 158 -9.07 -8.17 7.61
N ASP A 159 -9.25 -9.47 7.44
CA ASP A 159 -8.22 -10.47 7.65
C ASP A 159 -6.98 -10.19 6.78
N PRO A 160 -5.79 -10.70 7.16
CA PRO A 160 -4.61 -10.67 6.31
C PRO A 160 -4.89 -11.13 4.89
N ILE A 161 -4.68 -10.25 3.93
CA ILE A 161 -4.85 -10.61 2.52
C ILE A 161 -3.65 -11.37 2.01
N THR A 162 -3.89 -12.41 1.21
CA THR A 162 -2.84 -13.16 0.52
C THR A 162 -2.83 -12.82 -0.96
N PRO A 163 -1.67 -12.82 -1.63
CA PRO A 163 -1.62 -12.64 -3.07
C PRO A 163 -2.46 -13.69 -3.79
N CYS A 164 -3.18 -13.28 -4.84
CA CYS A 164 -4.01 -14.21 -5.62
C CYS A 164 -3.13 -15.16 -6.45
N GLY A 165 -3.69 -16.24 -6.98
CA GLY A 165 -2.92 -17.25 -7.74
C GLY A 165 -2.09 -16.66 -8.88
N ARG A 166 -2.64 -15.67 -9.61
CA ARG A 166 -1.91 -14.93 -10.66
C ARG A 166 -0.71 -14.17 -10.09
N CYS A 167 -0.89 -13.45 -8.99
CA CYS A 167 0.19 -12.70 -8.36
C CYS A 167 1.29 -13.61 -7.86
N ARG A 168 0.93 -14.76 -7.26
CA ARG A 168 1.91 -15.77 -6.83
C ARG A 168 2.77 -16.23 -8.00
N GLN A 169 2.17 -16.53 -9.15
CA GLN A 169 2.90 -16.95 -10.34
C GLN A 169 3.81 -15.84 -10.90
N VAL A 170 3.34 -14.59 -10.91
CA VAL A 170 4.14 -13.43 -11.37
C VAL A 170 5.31 -13.14 -10.44
N LEU A 171 5.11 -13.22 -9.12
CA LEU A 171 6.19 -13.10 -8.14
C LEU A 171 7.19 -14.26 -8.29
N ASN A 172 6.70 -15.47 -8.56
CA ASN A 172 7.54 -16.66 -8.74
C ASN A 172 8.50 -16.52 -9.93
N GLU A 173 8.07 -15.89 -11.02
CA GLU A 173 8.95 -15.60 -12.16
C GLU A 173 10.14 -14.71 -11.75
N VAL A 174 9.87 -13.62 -11.03
CA VAL A 174 10.93 -12.72 -10.55
C VAL A 174 11.83 -13.42 -9.53
N ALA A 175 11.23 -14.19 -8.63
CA ALA A 175 11.96 -14.96 -7.62
C ALA A 175 12.91 -15.98 -8.26
N ALA A 176 12.43 -16.70 -9.28
CA ALA A 176 13.20 -17.69 -10.03
C ALA A 176 14.39 -17.07 -10.77
N LEU A 177 14.23 -15.89 -11.38
CA LEU A 177 15.34 -15.16 -12.03
C LEU A 177 16.47 -14.83 -11.04
N GLY A 178 16.14 -14.61 -9.77
CA GLY A 178 17.10 -14.34 -8.70
C GLY A 178 17.54 -15.56 -7.89
N ALA A 179 17.02 -16.76 -8.19
CA ALA A 179 17.16 -17.94 -7.33
C ALA A 179 16.80 -17.66 -5.85
N THR A 180 15.71 -16.91 -5.63
CA THR A 180 15.23 -16.49 -4.31
C THR A 180 13.91 -17.18 -3.93
N ASP A 181 13.60 -17.23 -2.63
CA ASP A 181 12.27 -17.57 -2.11
C ASP A 181 11.77 -16.43 -1.21
N PRO A 182 11.09 -15.42 -1.78
CA PRO A 182 10.76 -14.20 -1.06
C PRO A 182 9.85 -14.41 0.14
N LEU A 183 10.10 -13.66 1.22
CA LEU A 183 9.18 -13.58 2.35
C LEU A 183 7.95 -12.74 1.97
N VAL A 184 6.76 -13.31 2.10
CA VAL A 184 5.49 -12.60 1.87
C VAL A 184 4.87 -12.21 3.20
N LEU A 185 4.67 -10.91 3.39
CA LEU A 185 3.99 -10.28 4.51
C LEU A 185 2.54 -10.00 4.11
N CYS A 186 1.64 -10.89 4.50
CA CYS A 186 0.21 -10.72 4.36
C CYS A 186 -0.31 -9.90 5.54
N VAL A 187 -0.71 -8.66 5.31
CA VAL A 187 -1.04 -7.70 6.37
C VAL A 187 -2.55 -7.56 6.50
N GLY A 188 -3.04 -7.66 7.74
CA GLY A 188 -4.43 -7.39 8.13
C GLY A 188 -4.47 -6.45 9.33
N GLU A 189 -5.66 -6.24 9.89
CA GLU A 189 -5.83 -5.36 11.05
C GLU A 189 -5.16 -5.95 12.31
N GLY A 190 -4.04 -5.35 12.73
CA GLY A 190 -3.31 -5.76 13.94
C GLY A 190 -2.52 -7.07 13.83
N ILE A 191 -2.54 -7.72 12.66
CA ILE A 191 -1.86 -9.00 12.39
C ILE A 191 -1.07 -8.96 11.09
N VAL A 192 0.12 -9.57 11.12
CA VAL A 192 0.98 -9.78 9.94
C VAL A 192 1.30 -11.27 9.84
N ARG A 193 0.80 -11.93 8.80
CA ARG A 193 1.15 -13.32 8.48
C ARG A 193 2.38 -13.33 7.58
N ARG A 194 3.42 -14.03 8.02
CA ARG A 194 4.69 -14.24 7.32
C ARG A 194 4.69 -15.62 6.68
N VAL A 195 4.96 -15.70 5.39
CA VAL A 195 4.96 -16.96 4.65
C VAL A 195 5.92 -16.88 3.48
N ALA A 196 6.68 -17.94 3.22
CA ALA A 196 7.51 -18.01 2.03
C ALA A 196 6.65 -18.08 0.76
N LEU A 197 7.12 -17.51 -0.35
CA LEU A 197 6.39 -17.58 -1.62
C LEU A 197 6.17 -19.03 -2.08
N SER A 198 7.17 -19.89 -1.89
CA SER A 198 7.09 -21.33 -2.19
C SER A 198 5.96 -22.05 -1.44
N ALA A 199 5.67 -21.63 -0.21
CA ALA A 199 4.57 -22.17 0.58
C ALA A 199 3.19 -21.69 0.10
N LEU A 200 3.13 -20.52 -0.56
CA LEU A 200 1.92 -20.02 -1.21
C LEU A 200 1.69 -20.64 -2.59
N LEU A 201 2.74 -21.10 -3.27
CA LEU A 201 2.68 -21.69 -4.61
C LEU A 201 3.49 -23.00 -4.67
N PRO A 202 3.03 -24.07 -4.00
CA PRO A 202 3.72 -25.35 -4.03
C PRO A 202 3.69 -25.93 -5.45
N HIS A 203 4.79 -26.58 -5.84
CA HIS A 203 4.96 -27.19 -7.17
C HIS A 203 4.69 -26.20 -8.32
N ALA A 204 5.18 -24.97 -8.18
CA ALA A 204 4.99 -23.90 -9.15
C ALA A 204 5.41 -24.32 -10.56
N PHE A 205 4.58 -23.97 -11.55
CA PHE A 205 4.96 -24.05 -12.95
C PHE A 205 6.02 -22.98 -13.27
N GLY A 206 6.98 -23.28 -14.13
CA GLY A 206 7.99 -22.31 -14.55
C GLY A 206 8.81 -22.76 -15.75
N PRO A 207 9.90 -22.04 -16.08
CA PRO A 207 10.73 -22.34 -17.24
C PRO A 207 11.22 -23.80 -17.34
N ALA A 208 11.46 -24.45 -16.19
CA ALA A 208 11.86 -25.86 -16.14
C ALA A 208 10.81 -26.84 -16.69
N ASN A 209 9.54 -26.43 -16.80
CA ASN A 209 8.45 -27.26 -17.33
C ASN A 209 8.26 -27.09 -18.85
N LEU A 210 8.97 -26.16 -19.49
CA LEU A 210 8.88 -25.88 -20.92
C LEU A 210 10.04 -26.50 -21.72
N ALA A 211 10.99 -27.14 -21.03
CA ALA A 211 12.20 -27.73 -21.60
C ALA A 211 11.97 -29.11 -22.22
#